data_AF-A0A537N5P4-F1
#
_entry.id   AF-A0A537N5P4-F1
#
_cell.length_a   1.000
_cell.length_b   1.000
_cell.length_c   1.000
_cell.angle_alpha   90.00
_cell.angle_beta   90.00
_cell.angle_gamma   90.00
#
_symmetry.space_group_name_H-M   'P 1'
#
loop_
_entity.id
_entity.type
_entity.pdbx_description
1 polymer ?
#
loop_
_entity_poly.entity_id
_entity_poly.type
_entity_poly.pdbx_seq_one_letter_code
_entity_poly.pdbx_strand_id
1 'polypeptide(L)'
;MDKYPRHAPVDLKRYAPLINDPDAFYGLPQDVAFCESCVISNQRPNSAVEFKHTRDSKKATIHLDDHGVCDACRVAEAKRATIDWSERERKLRDLCDRYRRSDGQYDCVLPGSGGKDSFYAAHILKHKYGMHPLTVTWAPHIYTEWGWKNFQSWIHAGFDNFLHTPNGRTHRLLTRLAVENLFHPFQAFMLGQKNLAPKMALLLDIPLVIYGENEAEYGNPRSDTEGAKRDWSYFTAQDKSRIYLGGVSMHDLINNLGVPEVDLLPYLPADPGAIERKKIEVHYLGYYLKWHPQSCYYYAVEHGGFQASPERTPGTYSKYNSIDDRIDDFHYYTTFIKFGIGRSTYDSAQEIRSDDITREEGVALVKRFDGEFPERFAEEVFAYLSVPEKEFPLASRWFEQPIMDRQYFMHLADRFRSPHLWKFEDGEWRLRHAIWQHAPVGSDYVR
;
A
#
# COMPACT_ATOMS: atom_id res chain seq x y z
N MET A 1 21.72 17.14 9.57
CA MET A 1 21.44 16.28 8.40
C MET A 1 22.70 16.26 7.55
N ASP A 2 23.03 15.15 6.89
CA ASP A 2 24.13 15.06 5.93
C ASP A 2 23.60 15.16 4.50
N LYS A 3 24.46 15.50 3.53
CA LYS A 3 24.05 15.47 2.11
C LYS A 3 23.81 14.04 1.66
N TYR A 4 22.78 13.83 0.84
CA TYR A 4 22.49 12.59 0.14
C TYR A 4 23.51 12.41 -1.00
N PRO A 5 24.37 11.38 -0.91
CA PRO A 5 25.36 11.15 -1.94
C PRO A 5 24.71 10.54 -3.17
N ARG A 6 25.15 11.00 -4.36
CA ARG A 6 24.79 10.35 -5.64
C ARG A 6 25.26 8.91 -5.62
N HIS A 7 26.49 8.70 -5.17
CA HIS A 7 27.15 7.42 -5.14
C HIS A 7 27.71 7.14 -3.75
N ALA A 8 27.32 5.99 -3.19
CA ALA A 8 27.95 5.40 -2.01
C ALA A 8 28.39 3.97 -2.36
N PRO A 9 29.65 3.59 -2.09
CA PRO A 9 30.14 2.25 -2.44
C PRO A 9 29.25 1.14 -1.88
N VAL A 10 28.89 0.18 -2.74
CA VAL A 10 28.20 -1.05 -2.34
C VAL A 10 29.26 -2.13 -2.17
N ASP A 11 29.39 -2.67 -0.95
CA ASP A 11 30.32 -3.77 -0.70
C ASP A 11 29.81 -5.08 -1.30
N LEU A 12 30.20 -5.34 -2.54
CA LEU A 12 29.79 -6.54 -3.29
C LEU A 12 30.23 -7.86 -2.62
N LYS A 13 31.19 -7.84 -1.69
CA LYS A 13 31.60 -9.04 -0.95
C LYS A 13 30.46 -9.59 -0.10
N ARG A 14 29.58 -8.73 0.41
CA ARG A 14 28.37 -9.12 1.17
C ARG A 14 27.37 -9.90 0.32
N TYR A 15 27.50 -9.82 -1.00
CA TYR A 15 26.58 -10.44 -1.95
C TYR A 15 27.23 -11.56 -2.75
N ALA A 16 28.37 -12.09 -2.31
CA ALA A 16 29.02 -13.23 -2.97
C ALA A 16 28.05 -14.42 -3.10
N PRO A 17 28.10 -15.20 -4.20
CA PRO A 17 27.20 -16.34 -4.40
C PRO A 17 27.24 -17.33 -3.24
N LEU A 18 28.45 -17.61 -2.75
CA LEU A 18 28.72 -18.41 -1.55
C LEU A 18 29.10 -17.47 -0.41
N ILE A 19 28.19 -17.27 0.53
CA ILE A 19 28.41 -16.51 1.75
C ILE A 19 27.77 -17.27 2.92
N ASN A 20 28.49 -17.36 4.03
CA ASN A 20 27.96 -17.93 5.27
C ASN A 20 27.26 -16.81 6.04
N ASP A 21 26.06 -17.10 6.54
CA ASP A 21 25.26 -16.22 7.42
C ASP A 21 25.17 -14.76 6.91
N PRO A 22 24.62 -14.53 5.69
CA PRO A 22 24.50 -13.19 5.14
C PRO A 22 23.59 -12.30 6.00
N ASP A 23 23.94 -11.02 6.17
CA ASP A 23 23.13 -10.09 6.96
C ASP A 23 21.69 -9.95 6.43
N ALA A 24 20.72 -9.92 7.35
CA ALA A 24 19.33 -9.57 7.07
C ALA A 24 19.02 -8.12 7.44
N PHE A 25 18.54 -7.34 6.46
CA PHE A 25 18.16 -5.94 6.65
C PHE A 25 16.71 -5.81 7.10
N TYR A 26 16.34 -4.60 7.53
CA TYR A 26 14.95 -4.19 7.84
C TYR A 26 14.26 -4.99 8.95
N GLY A 27 14.98 -5.80 9.71
CA GLY A 27 14.40 -6.73 10.70
C GLY A 27 13.73 -7.96 10.07
N LEU A 28 14.07 -8.27 8.81
CA LEU A 28 13.55 -9.43 8.11
C LEU A 28 14.03 -10.75 8.75
N PRO A 29 13.23 -11.83 8.70
CA PRO A 29 13.67 -13.16 9.12
C PRO A 29 14.88 -13.63 8.30
N GLN A 30 15.87 -14.19 8.99
CA GLN A 30 17.08 -14.74 8.37
C GLN A 30 16.74 -15.93 7.45
N ASP A 31 15.91 -16.84 7.93
CA ASP A 31 15.44 -17.98 7.16
C ASP A 31 14.27 -17.55 6.26
N VAL A 32 14.45 -17.72 4.95
CA VAL A 32 13.42 -17.42 3.96
C VAL A 32 12.54 -18.64 3.75
N ALA A 33 11.25 -18.47 4.01
CA ALA A 33 10.23 -19.49 3.81
C ALA A 33 9.08 -18.95 2.97
N PHE A 34 8.35 -19.87 2.34
CA PHE A 34 7.18 -19.57 1.52
C PHE A 34 5.96 -20.31 2.06
N CYS A 35 4.79 -19.70 1.87
CA CYS A 35 3.53 -20.31 2.28
C CYS A 35 3.27 -21.60 1.48
N GLU A 36 2.81 -22.65 2.17
CA GLU A 36 2.42 -23.90 1.52
C GLU A 36 1.12 -23.76 0.72
N SER A 37 0.22 -22.85 1.11
CA SER A 37 -1.09 -22.67 0.46
C SER A 37 -1.14 -21.58 -0.62
N CYS A 38 -0.18 -20.66 -0.67
CA CYS A 38 -0.08 -19.65 -1.74
C CYS A 38 1.39 -19.40 -2.11
N VAL A 39 1.72 -18.21 -2.64
CA VAL A 39 3.09 -17.87 -3.09
C VAL A 39 3.80 -16.83 -2.21
N ILE A 40 3.14 -16.35 -1.15
CA ILE A 40 3.72 -15.31 -0.27
C ILE A 40 4.91 -15.87 0.53
N SER A 41 5.93 -15.03 0.75
CA SER A 41 7.07 -15.34 1.63
C SER A 41 6.93 -14.71 3.01
N ASN A 42 7.56 -15.31 4.03
CA ASN A 42 7.74 -14.72 5.37
C ASN A 42 8.54 -13.41 5.37
N GLN A 43 9.07 -12.98 4.23
CA GLN A 43 9.73 -11.68 4.03
C GLN A 43 8.74 -10.53 3.80
N ARG A 44 7.42 -10.81 3.62
CA ARG A 44 6.40 -9.78 3.43
C ARG A 44 6.27 -8.90 4.67
N PRO A 45 6.52 -7.57 4.60
CA PRO A 45 6.37 -6.70 5.76
C PRO A 45 4.90 -6.46 6.11
N ASN A 46 4.58 -6.45 7.40
CA ASN A 46 3.26 -6.05 7.91
C ASN A 46 3.06 -4.54 7.90
N SER A 47 1.80 -4.11 7.92
CA SER A 47 1.48 -2.68 8.07
C SER A 47 2.04 -2.17 9.39
N ALA A 48 2.69 -1.02 9.34
CA ALA A 48 3.20 -0.31 10.50
C ALA A 48 2.57 1.10 10.59
N VAL A 49 2.83 1.78 11.71
CA VAL A 49 2.51 3.20 11.88
C VAL A 49 3.44 4.02 10.97
N GLU A 50 2.93 4.39 9.79
CA GLU A 50 3.77 4.88 8.68
C GLU A 50 4.56 6.15 9.03
N PHE A 51 3.98 7.05 9.82
CA PHE A 51 4.61 8.30 10.24
C PHE A 51 5.69 8.15 11.33
N LYS A 52 6.04 6.91 11.71
CA LYS A 52 7.19 6.60 12.59
C LYS A 52 8.36 5.98 11.82
N HIS A 53 8.21 5.77 10.51
CA HIS A 53 9.15 5.02 9.70
C HIS A 53 10.40 5.86 9.39
N THR A 54 11.55 5.33 9.82
CA THR A 54 12.90 5.85 9.58
C THR A 54 13.76 4.76 8.94
N ARG A 55 14.97 5.12 8.49
CA ARG A 55 15.93 4.15 7.94
C ARG A 55 16.26 2.99 8.90
N ASP A 56 16.23 3.25 10.21
CA ASP A 56 16.59 2.28 11.25
C ASP A 56 15.38 1.46 11.74
N SER A 57 14.20 1.68 11.15
CA SER A 57 12.99 0.95 11.53
C SER A 57 13.08 -0.52 11.17
N LYS A 58 12.73 -1.38 12.12
CA LYS A 58 12.55 -2.82 11.92
C LYS A 58 11.09 -3.12 11.56
N LYS A 59 10.89 -4.03 10.62
CA LYS A 59 9.58 -4.49 10.16
C LYS A 59 9.24 -5.81 10.84
N ALA A 60 8.03 -5.90 11.38
CA ALA A 60 7.41 -7.19 11.58
C ALA A 60 6.98 -7.72 10.20
N THR A 61 7.09 -9.03 9.99
CA THR A 61 6.69 -9.66 8.73
C THR A 61 5.52 -10.61 8.94
N ILE A 62 4.93 -11.07 7.84
CA ILE A 62 3.85 -12.05 7.86
C ILE A 62 4.30 -13.32 8.59
N HIS A 63 3.42 -13.81 9.47
CA HIS A 63 3.65 -15.05 10.20
C HIS A 63 3.24 -16.26 9.35
N LEU A 64 4.08 -17.30 9.36
CA LEU A 64 3.76 -18.64 8.87
C LEU A 64 3.60 -19.53 10.11
N ASP A 65 2.51 -20.29 10.19
CA ASP A 65 2.30 -21.23 11.29
C ASP A 65 3.17 -22.50 11.15
N ASP A 66 3.05 -23.42 12.12
CA ASP A 66 3.83 -24.67 12.17
C ASP A 66 3.61 -25.59 10.96
N HIS A 67 2.55 -25.36 10.17
CA HIS A 67 2.27 -26.06 8.92
C HIS A 67 2.78 -25.31 7.68
N GLY A 68 3.52 -24.21 7.87
CA GLY A 68 4.01 -23.36 6.79
C GLY A 68 2.91 -22.52 6.13
N VAL A 69 1.74 -22.36 6.75
CA VAL A 69 0.62 -21.59 6.17
C VAL A 69 0.61 -20.17 6.71
N CYS A 70 0.53 -19.18 5.82
CA CYS A 70 0.53 -17.78 6.20
C CYS A 70 -0.79 -17.32 6.81
N ASP A 71 -0.72 -16.25 7.60
CA ASP A 71 -1.90 -15.66 8.25
C ASP A 71 -3.04 -15.30 7.28
N ALA A 72 -2.71 -14.76 6.09
CA ALA A 72 -3.72 -14.42 5.09
C ALA A 72 -4.48 -15.66 4.57
N CYS A 73 -3.78 -16.77 4.32
CA CYS A 73 -4.40 -18.02 3.88
C CYS A 73 -5.34 -18.60 4.93
N ARG A 74 -5.00 -18.45 6.21
CA ARG A 74 -5.84 -18.90 7.33
C ARG A 74 -7.05 -18.01 7.56
N VAL A 75 -6.92 -16.71 7.34
CA VAL A 75 -8.08 -15.81 7.25
C VAL A 75 -9.00 -16.24 6.11
N ALA A 76 -8.47 -16.56 4.93
CA ALA A 76 -9.27 -17.04 3.79
C ALA A 76 -9.94 -18.40 4.05
N GLU A 77 -9.28 -19.31 4.75
CA GLU A 77 -9.85 -20.58 5.22
C GLU A 77 -11.04 -20.33 6.17
N ALA A 78 -10.86 -19.52 7.22
CA ALA A 78 -11.92 -19.15 8.15
C ALA A 78 -13.08 -18.43 7.45
N LYS A 79 -12.78 -17.54 6.49
CA LYS A 79 -13.75 -16.82 5.65
C LYS A 79 -14.70 -17.77 4.92
N ARG A 80 -14.22 -18.94 4.50
CA ARG A 80 -15.01 -19.98 3.83
C ARG A 80 -15.71 -20.92 4.81
N ALA A 81 -15.04 -21.29 5.89
CA ALA A 81 -15.51 -22.37 6.77
C ALA A 81 -16.36 -21.90 7.96
N THR A 82 -16.10 -20.72 8.53
CA THR A 82 -16.63 -20.34 9.85
C THR A 82 -17.46 -19.07 9.88
N ILE A 83 -17.35 -18.19 8.88
CA ILE A 83 -18.06 -16.91 8.89
C ILE A 83 -19.51 -17.07 8.40
N ASP A 84 -20.47 -16.77 9.27
CA ASP A 84 -21.87 -16.58 8.90
C ASP A 84 -22.05 -15.20 8.23
N TRP A 85 -22.09 -15.20 6.89
CA TRP A 85 -22.27 -13.99 6.10
C TRP A 85 -23.65 -13.35 6.24
N SER A 86 -24.69 -14.13 6.56
CA SER A 86 -26.04 -13.59 6.79
C SER A 86 -26.07 -12.79 8.09
N GLU A 87 -25.43 -13.29 9.14
CA GLU A 87 -25.26 -12.56 10.40
C GLU A 87 -24.37 -11.31 10.22
N ARG A 88 -23.29 -11.40 9.45
CA ARG A 88 -22.45 -10.24 9.11
C ARG A 88 -23.23 -9.17 8.34
N GLU A 89 -24.05 -9.55 7.36
CA GLU A 89 -24.91 -8.62 6.65
C GLU A 89 -25.96 -7.98 7.57
N ARG A 90 -26.55 -8.75 8.50
CA ARG A 90 -27.48 -8.21 9.50
C ARG A 90 -26.83 -7.14 10.37
N LYS A 91 -25.61 -7.38 10.87
CA LYS A 91 -24.82 -6.39 11.63
C LYS A 91 -24.52 -5.12 10.83
N LEU A 92 -24.34 -5.23 9.51
CA LEU A 92 -24.18 -4.06 8.65
C LEU A 92 -25.46 -3.26 8.51
N ARG A 93 -26.61 -3.92 8.39
CA ARG A 93 -27.92 -3.24 8.39
C ARG A 93 -28.12 -2.48 9.70
N ASP A 94 -27.86 -3.13 10.83
CA ASP A 94 -27.94 -2.49 12.15
C ASP A 94 -26.96 -1.30 12.26
N LEU A 95 -25.75 -1.41 11.71
CA LEU A 95 -24.81 -0.28 11.64
C LEU A 95 -25.36 0.86 10.79
N CYS A 96 -25.79 0.57 9.56
CA CYS A 96 -26.37 1.55 8.65
C CYS A 96 -27.58 2.24 9.28
N ASP A 97 -28.51 1.50 9.90
CA ASP A 97 -29.71 2.05 10.51
C ASP A 97 -29.41 3.01 11.67
N ARG A 98 -28.32 2.78 12.42
CA ARG A 98 -27.87 3.70 13.49
C ARG A 98 -27.35 5.04 12.97
N TYR A 99 -26.74 5.04 11.79
CA TYR A 99 -26.04 6.22 11.26
C TYR A 99 -26.77 6.91 10.10
N ARG A 100 -27.67 6.20 9.41
CA ARG A 100 -28.41 6.70 8.26
C ARG A 100 -29.20 7.94 8.66
N ARG A 101 -29.01 8.99 7.89
CA ARG A 101 -29.66 10.28 8.12
C ARG A 101 -30.88 10.44 7.22
N SER A 102 -31.88 11.14 7.74
CA SER A 102 -33.10 11.51 7.02
C SER A 102 -33.27 13.02 6.87
N ASP A 103 -32.27 13.81 7.28
CA ASP A 103 -32.27 15.28 7.28
C ASP A 103 -31.59 15.89 6.03
N GLY A 104 -31.29 15.05 5.03
CA GLY A 104 -30.66 15.46 3.78
C GLY A 104 -29.14 15.67 3.85
N GLN A 105 -28.48 15.27 4.94
CA GLN A 105 -27.02 15.32 5.08
C GLN A 105 -26.36 13.96 4.85
N TYR A 106 -25.06 13.96 4.60
CA TYR A 106 -24.26 12.74 4.49
C TYR A 106 -24.21 11.97 5.81
N ASP A 107 -24.26 10.64 5.73
CA ASP A 107 -24.28 9.75 6.89
C ASP A 107 -22.96 8.98 7.09
N CYS A 108 -22.11 8.92 6.07
CA CYS A 108 -20.79 8.33 6.18
C CYS A 108 -19.78 8.99 5.24
N VAL A 109 -18.50 8.93 5.62
CA VAL A 109 -17.35 9.26 4.77
C VAL A 109 -16.80 7.98 4.17
N LEU A 110 -16.59 7.98 2.86
CA LEU A 110 -15.97 6.87 2.15
C LEU A 110 -14.71 7.32 1.42
N PRO A 111 -13.51 6.96 1.91
CA PRO A 111 -12.28 7.23 1.19
C PRO A 111 -12.13 6.31 -0.02
N GLY A 112 -11.63 6.84 -1.13
CA GLY A 112 -11.41 6.07 -2.33
C GLY A 112 -10.73 6.85 -3.45
N SER A 113 -10.23 6.16 -4.47
CA SER A 113 -9.63 6.78 -5.66
C SER A 113 -10.55 6.74 -6.88
N GLY A 114 -11.73 6.12 -6.78
CA GLY A 114 -12.53 5.73 -7.94
C GLY A 114 -12.08 4.41 -8.56
N GLY A 115 -11.13 3.72 -7.91
CA GLY A 115 -10.82 2.33 -8.19
C GLY A 115 -12.02 1.40 -7.93
N LYS A 116 -11.93 0.16 -8.44
CA LYS A 116 -12.97 -0.88 -8.34
C LYS A 116 -13.53 -1.06 -6.93
N ASP A 117 -12.68 -1.05 -5.92
CA ASP A 117 -13.04 -1.36 -4.53
C ASP A 117 -13.84 -0.21 -3.91
N SER A 118 -13.35 1.03 -4.06
CA SER A 118 -14.05 2.22 -3.60
C SER A 118 -15.37 2.45 -4.34
N PHE A 119 -15.40 2.13 -5.64
CA PHE A 119 -16.64 2.18 -6.41
C PHE A 119 -17.67 1.20 -5.84
N TYR A 120 -17.30 -0.07 -5.71
CA TYR A 120 -18.18 -1.10 -5.15
C TYR A 120 -18.68 -0.71 -3.75
N ALA A 121 -17.78 -0.27 -2.87
CA ALA A 121 -18.13 0.15 -1.51
C ALA A 121 -19.16 1.29 -1.49
N ALA A 122 -18.92 2.37 -2.24
CA ALA A 122 -19.83 3.51 -2.30
C ALA A 122 -21.18 3.12 -2.90
N HIS A 123 -21.15 2.38 -4.01
CA HIS A 123 -22.35 1.99 -4.73
C HIS A 123 -23.21 1.00 -3.93
N ILE A 124 -22.61 0.02 -3.26
CA ILE A 124 -23.39 -0.94 -2.47
C ILE A 124 -24.01 -0.25 -1.23
N LEU A 125 -23.28 0.62 -0.55
CA LEU A 125 -23.81 1.39 0.59
C LEU A 125 -24.99 2.26 0.18
N LYS A 126 -24.88 2.96 -0.95
CA LYS A 126 -25.94 3.82 -1.47
C LYS A 126 -27.17 3.04 -1.91
N HIS A 127 -26.98 2.06 -2.80
CA HIS A 127 -28.11 1.43 -3.49
C HIS A 127 -28.71 0.23 -2.74
N LYS A 128 -27.90 -0.56 -2.01
CA LYS A 128 -28.40 -1.70 -1.23
C LYS A 128 -28.80 -1.31 0.20
N TYR A 129 -28.07 -0.37 0.82
CA TYR A 129 -28.26 -0.01 2.23
C TYR A 129 -28.85 1.39 2.45
N GLY A 130 -29.14 2.14 1.38
CA GLY A 130 -29.81 3.44 1.46
C GLY A 130 -28.99 4.51 2.18
N MET A 131 -27.66 4.37 2.20
CA MET A 131 -26.76 5.37 2.79
C MET A 131 -26.49 6.52 1.81
N HIS A 132 -26.03 7.66 2.33
CA HIS A 132 -25.60 8.83 1.59
C HIS A 132 -24.10 9.07 1.84
N PRO A 133 -23.21 8.29 1.20
CA PRO A 133 -21.78 8.43 1.40
C PRO A 133 -21.26 9.72 0.76
N LEU A 134 -20.49 10.49 1.53
CA LEU A 134 -19.59 11.51 0.99
C LEU A 134 -18.27 10.87 0.62
N THR A 135 -17.92 10.90 -0.66
CA THR A 135 -16.65 10.32 -1.11
C THR A 135 -15.50 11.29 -0.91
N VAL A 136 -14.33 10.77 -0.54
CA VAL A 136 -13.14 11.57 -0.26
C VAL A 136 -11.92 10.96 -0.93
N THR A 137 -11.24 11.73 -1.76
CA THR A 137 -10.08 11.27 -2.53
C THR A 137 -8.82 12.01 -2.11
N TRP A 138 -7.77 11.25 -1.80
CA TRP A 138 -6.41 11.77 -1.78
C TRP A 138 -5.79 11.55 -3.16
N ALA A 139 -5.37 12.63 -3.83
CA ALA A 139 -4.84 12.54 -5.18
C ALA A 139 -3.58 11.64 -5.25
N PRO A 140 -3.41 10.82 -6.30
CA PRO A 140 -2.15 10.15 -6.61
C PRO A 140 -1.05 11.16 -6.91
N HIS A 141 0.19 10.68 -6.95
CA HIS A 141 1.32 11.52 -7.31
C HIS A 141 1.20 12.01 -8.75
N ILE A 142 0.88 11.10 -9.67
CA ILE A 142 0.62 11.39 -11.09
C ILE A 142 -0.50 10.47 -11.58
N TYR A 143 -1.62 11.04 -12.01
CA TYR A 143 -2.71 10.26 -12.57
C TYR A 143 -2.30 9.55 -13.86
N THR A 144 -2.72 8.29 -14.01
CA THR A 144 -2.89 7.68 -15.34
C THR A 144 -4.15 8.23 -16.01
N GLU A 145 -4.22 8.17 -17.35
CA GLU A 145 -5.42 8.63 -18.07
C GLU A 145 -6.64 7.79 -17.73
N TRP A 146 -6.49 6.46 -17.64
CA TRP A 146 -7.58 5.55 -17.29
C TRP A 146 -7.96 5.67 -15.81
N GLY A 147 -7.00 5.92 -14.91
CA GLY A 147 -7.27 6.23 -13.51
C GLY A 147 -8.15 7.47 -13.34
N TRP A 148 -7.80 8.55 -14.05
CA TRP A 148 -8.60 9.76 -14.06
C TRP A 148 -10.01 9.55 -14.64
N LYS A 149 -10.14 8.78 -15.72
CA LYS A 149 -11.45 8.40 -16.29
C LYS A 149 -12.28 7.60 -15.29
N ASN A 150 -11.70 6.61 -14.61
CA ASN A 150 -12.37 5.82 -13.59
C ASN A 150 -12.83 6.67 -12.40
N PHE A 151 -12.00 7.63 -11.98
CA PHE A 151 -12.37 8.59 -10.93
C PHE A 151 -13.58 9.45 -11.36
N GLN A 152 -13.59 9.95 -12.59
CA GLN A 152 -14.74 10.70 -13.13
C GLN A 152 -15.98 9.81 -13.25
N SER A 153 -15.85 8.59 -13.77
CA SER A 153 -16.94 7.61 -13.84
C SER A 153 -17.55 7.33 -12.47
N TRP A 154 -16.73 7.24 -11.43
CA TRP A 154 -17.21 7.07 -10.05
C TRP A 154 -18.05 8.26 -9.58
N ILE A 155 -17.58 9.50 -9.80
CA ILE A 155 -18.35 10.71 -9.45
C ILE A 155 -19.69 10.73 -10.20
N HIS A 156 -19.65 10.51 -11.52
CA HIS A 156 -20.83 10.60 -12.40
C HIS A 156 -21.78 9.40 -12.27
N ALA A 157 -21.40 8.35 -11.54
CA ALA A 157 -22.31 7.32 -11.05
C ALA A 157 -23.23 7.82 -9.90
N GLY A 158 -23.12 9.10 -9.53
CA GLY A 158 -24.01 9.77 -8.60
C GLY A 158 -23.42 9.98 -7.21
N PHE A 159 -22.13 10.31 -7.11
CA PHE A 159 -21.43 10.55 -5.85
C PHE A 159 -20.78 11.93 -5.82
N ASP A 160 -21.01 12.65 -4.72
CA ASP A 160 -20.24 13.85 -4.40
C ASP A 160 -18.85 13.46 -3.89
N ASN A 161 -17.84 14.27 -4.25
CA ASN A 161 -16.44 14.00 -3.91
C ASN A 161 -15.70 15.25 -3.42
N PHE A 162 -14.94 15.08 -2.33
CA PHE A 162 -13.85 15.99 -1.99
C PHE A 162 -12.51 15.41 -2.44
N LEU A 163 -11.91 16.02 -3.46
CA LEU A 163 -10.56 15.72 -3.90
C LEU A 163 -9.56 16.64 -3.18
N HIS A 164 -8.66 16.04 -2.39
CA HIS A 164 -7.50 16.74 -1.86
C HIS A 164 -6.27 16.43 -2.72
N THR A 165 -5.84 17.44 -3.48
CA THR A 165 -4.54 17.41 -4.17
C THR A 165 -3.52 18.15 -3.30
N PRO A 166 -2.50 17.47 -2.74
CA PRO A 166 -1.50 18.14 -1.92
C PRO A 166 -0.70 19.16 -2.72
N ASN A 167 -0.04 20.08 -2.01
CA ASN A 167 0.97 20.95 -2.61
C ASN A 167 2.01 20.10 -3.36
N GLY A 168 2.04 20.22 -4.69
CA GLY A 168 2.83 19.35 -5.55
C GLY A 168 4.33 19.43 -5.29
N ARG A 169 4.86 20.56 -4.81
CA ARG A 169 6.27 20.68 -4.44
C ARG A 169 6.58 19.92 -3.16
N THR A 170 5.74 20.07 -2.13
CA THR A 170 5.90 19.34 -0.87
C THR A 170 5.72 17.84 -1.08
N HIS A 171 4.68 17.42 -1.81
CA HIS A 171 4.45 16.00 -2.11
C HIS A 171 5.64 15.39 -2.85
N ARG A 172 6.15 16.09 -3.85
CA ARG A 172 7.35 15.70 -4.60
C ARG A 172 8.57 15.53 -3.70
N LEU A 173 8.86 16.52 -2.86
CA LEU A 173 10.02 16.49 -1.97
C LEU A 173 9.91 15.33 -0.96
N LEU A 174 8.74 15.14 -0.34
CA LEU A 174 8.51 14.01 0.58
C LEU A 174 8.69 12.67 -0.12
N THR A 175 8.21 12.53 -1.35
CA THR A 175 8.40 11.33 -2.18
C THR A 175 9.88 11.09 -2.48
N ARG A 176 10.63 12.13 -2.87
CA ARG A 176 12.08 12.03 -3.11
C ARG A 176 12.84 11.62 -1.84
N LEU A 177 12.51 12.20 -0.69
CA LEU A 177 13.12 11.84 0.58
C LEU A 177 12.79 10.39 0.97
N ALA A 178 11.54 9.95 0.76
CA ALA A 178 11.15 8.56 0.99
C ALA A 178 11.92 7.57 0.10
N VAL A 179 12.23 7.95 -1.14
CA VAL A 179 13.10 7.16 -2.03
C VAL A 179 14.54 7.11 -1.52
N GLU A 180 15.12 8.24 -1.11
CA GLU A 180 16.51 8.25 -0.59
C GLU A 180 16.67 7.48 0.72
N ASN A 181 15.77 7.70 1.67
CA ASN A 181 15.93 7.23 3.04
C ASN A 181 15.37 5.83 3.26
N LEU A 182 14.28 5.50 2.58
CA LEU A 182 13.48 4.32 2.84
C LEU A 182 13.36 3.41 1.61
N PHE A 183 13.75 3.90 0.43
CA PHE A 183 13.48 3.29 -0.86
C PHE A 183 12.01 2.88 -0.98
N HIS A 184 11.12 3.83 -0.65
CA HIS A 184 9.67 3.64 -0.62
C HIS A 184 8.97 4.86 -1.25
N PRO A 185 8.82 4.92 -2.58
CA PRO A 185 8.27 6.09 -3.26
C PRO A 185 6.80 6.37 -2.89
N PHE A 186 6.05 5.35 -2.46
CA PHE A 186 4.62 5.46 -2.19
C PHE A 186 4.26 5.98 -0.78
N GLN A 187 5.25 6.17 0.09
CA GLN A 187 5.00 6.51 1.50
C GLN A 187 4.14 7.77 1.66
N ALA A 188 4.47 8.84 0.95
CA ALA A 188 3.78 10.12 1.06
C ALA A 188 2.28 9.98 0.72
N PHE A 189 1.96 9.15 -0.28
CA PHE A 189 0.59 8.84 -0.66
C PHE A 189 -0.13 7.97 0.39
N MET A 190 0.53 6.92 0.92
CA MET A 190 -0.05 6.11 2.00
C MET A 190 -0.44 6.92 3.23
N LEU A 191 0.36 7.93 3.59
CA LEU A 191 0.06 8.86 4.68
C LEU A 191 -1.22 9.66 4.42
N GLY A 192 -1.36 10.22 3.21
CA GLY A 192 -2.56 10.94 2.80
C GLY A 192 -3.82 10.07 2.85
N GLN A 193 -3.77 8.87 2.28
CA GLN A 193 -4.90 7.93 2.28
C GLN A 193 -5.37 7.54 3.69
N LYS A 194 -4.44 7.34 4.63
CA LYS A 194 -4.77 6.96 6.01
C LYS A 194 -5.34 8.14 6.82
N ASN A 195 -4.88 9.36 6.55
CA ASN A 195 -5.16 10.50 7.41
C ASN A 195 -6.32 11.38 6.92
N LEU A 196 -6.61 11.42 5.62
CA LEU A 196 -7.58 12.35 5.06
C LEU A 196 -9.03 12.04 5.51
N ALA A 197 -9.47 10.78 5.41
CA ALA A 197 -10.86 10.42 5.69
C ALA A 197 -11.28 10.74 7.14
N PRO A 198 -10.51 10.34 8.17
CA PRO A 198 -10.83 10.72 9.55
C PRO A 198 -10.83 12.23 9.79
N LYS A 199 -9.96 12.99 9.12
CA LYS A 199 -9.96 14.46 9.21
C LYS A 199 -11.20 15.08 8.55
N MET A 200 -11.63 14.56 7.41
CA MET A 200 -12.85 15.03 6.74
C MET A 200 -14.09 14.71 7.58
N ALA A 201 -14.13 13.53 8.21
CA ALA A 201 -15.17 13.17 9.18
C ALA A 201 -15.23 14.15 10.35
N LEU A 202 -14.06 14.53 10.92
CA LEU A 202 -13.98 15.56 11.96
C LEU A 202 -14.45 16.93 11.47
N LEU A 203 -14.02 17.36 10.29
CA LEU A 203 -14.31 18.68 9.73
C LEU A 203 -15.80 18.85 9.42
N LEU A 204 -16.42 17.81 8.86
CA LEU A 204 -17.80 17.82 8.38
C LEU A 204 -18.81 17.25 9.39
N ASP A 205 -18.33 16.83 10.57
CA ASP A 205 -19.16 16.28 11.64
C ASP A 205 -19.93 15.02 11.22
N ILE A 206 -19.24 14.12 10.50
CA ILE A 206 -19.79 12.83 10.04
C ILE A 206 -19.17 11.72 10.90
N PRO A 207 -19.93 11.05 11.77
CA PRO A 207 -19.37 10.15 12.80
C PRO A 207 -19.02 8.74 12.28
N LEU A 208 -19.26 8.42 11.02
CA LEU A 208 -18.97 7.10 10.44
C LEU A 208 -18.03 7.22 9.24
N VAL A 209 -16.92 6.49 9.28
CA VAL A 209 -16.00 6.29 8.15
C VAL A 209 -16.00 4.82 7.75
N ILE A 210 -16.16 4.52 6.47
CA ILE A 210 -16.17 3.15 5.96
C ILE A 210 -15.05 2.96 4.93
N TYR A 211 -14.06 2.13 5.26
CA TYR A 211 -13.04 1.62 4.34
C TYR A 211 -13.52 0.32 3.68
N GLY A 212 -12.87 -0.08 2.58
CA GLY A 212 -13.16 -1.34 1.88
C GLY A 212 -12.71 -2.57 2.68
N GLU A 213 -11.47 -3.01 2.46
CA GLU A 213 -10.92 -4.24 3.05
C GLU A 213 -10.03 -3.99 4.26
N ASN A 214 -9.98 -4.99 5.15
CA ASN A 214 -9.07 -5.03 6.29
C ASN A 214 -7.69 -5.55 5.83
N GLU A 215 -6.61 -4.95 6.34
CA GLU A 215 -5.24 -5.31 6.00
C GLU A 215 -4.88 -6.78 6.30
N ALA A 216 -5.60 -7.47 7.19
CA ALA A 216 -5.41 -8.89 7.48
C ALA A 216 -5.73 -9.84 6.31
N GLU A 217 -6.61 -9.43 5.37
CA GLU A 217 -6.86 -10.14 4.10
C GLU A 217 -5.58 -10.25 3.24
N TYR A 218 -4.58 -9.40 3.54
CA TYR A 218 -3.31 -9.27 2.85
C TYR A 218 -2.10 -9.67 3.72
N GLY A 219 -2.33 -10.26 4.89
CA GLY A 219 -1.26 -10.89 5.70
C GLY A 219 -0.81 -10.11 6.93
N ASN A 220 -1.57 -9.12 7.38
CA ASN A 220 -1.43 -8.65 8.77
C ASN A 220 -1.94 -9.69 9.78
N PRO A 221 -1.63 -9.54 11.09
CA PRO A 221 -2.05 -10.49 12.12
C PRO A 221 -3.54 -10.81 12.06
N ARG A 222 -3.89 -12.10 12.21
CA ARG A 222 -5.29 -12.58 12.12
C ARG A 222 -6.21 -11.93 13.15
N SER A 223 -5.68 -11.57 14.32
CA SER A 223 -6.42 -10.88 15.39
C SER A 223 -7.08 -9.59 14.91
N ASP A 224 -6.54 -8.94 13.88
CA ASP A 224 -7.10 -7.71 13.31
C ASP A 224 -8.47 -7.93 12.64
N THR A 225 -8.87 -9.19 12.39
CA THR A 225 -10.19 -9.56 11.82
C THR A 225 -11.29 -9.80 12.86
N GLU A 226 -10.95 -9.84 14.15
CA GLU A 226 -11.91 -10.12 15.22
C GLU A 226 -12.93 -8.97 15.38
N GLY A 227 -12.52 -7.75 15.06
CA GLY A 227 -13.33 -6.54 15.10
C GLY A 227 -13.57 -5.91 13.72
N ALA A 228 -14.67 -5.18 13.59
CA ALA A 228 -14.95 -4.36 12.40
C ALA A 228 -14.21 -3.01 12.42
N LYS A 229 -13.75 -2.57 13.60
CA LYS A 229 -13.20 -1.24 13.84
C LYS A 229 -11.69 -1.21 13.60
N ARG A 230 -11.22 -0.17 12.90
CA ARG A 230 -9.79 0.09 12.73
C ARG A 230 -9.18 0.66 14.02
N ASP A 231 -8.01 0.16 14.41
CA ASP A 231 -7.25 0.68 15.55
C ASP A 231 -6.82 2.15 15.30
N TRP A 232 -7.04 2.99 16.31
CA TRP A 232 -6.80 4.44 16.22
C TRP A 232 -5.33 4.81 16.09
N SER A 233 -4.42 3.96 16.55
CA SER A 233 -2.97 4.17 16.48
C SER A 233 -2.44 4.30 15.06
N TYR A 234 -3.18 3.79 14.06
CA TYR A 234 -2.81 3.91 12.65
C TYR A 234 -3.08 5.29 12.03
N PHE A 235 -3.97 6.09 12.62
CA PHE A 235 -4.42 7.37 12.05
C PHE A 235 -4.51 8.52 13.06
N THR A 236 -4.02 8.33 14.30
CA THR A 236 -3.95 9.37 15.34
C THR A 236 -2.54 9.48 15.93
N ALA A 237 -2.13 10.68 16.33
CA ALA A 237 -0.94 10.89 17.16
C ALA A 237 -1.08 12.11 18.07
N GLN A 238 -0.60 11.99 19.31
CA GLN A 238 -0.60 13.10 20.28
C GLN A 238 0.64 14.00 20.14
N ASP A 239 1.79 13.43 19.79
CA ASP A 239 3.09 14.12 19.78
C ASP A 239 3.65 14.23 18.35
N LYS A 240 3.59 15.45 17.80
CA LYS A 240 4.10 15.77 16.46
C LYS A 240 5.63 15.66 16.36
N SER A 241 6.37 15.74 17.47
CA SER A 241 7.84 15.68 17.46
C SER A 241 8.39 14.29 17.10
N ARG A 242 7.54 13.25 17.17
CA ARG A 242 7.87 11.87 16.83
C ARG A 242 7.44 11.46 15.42
N ILE A 243 7.03 12.44 14.60
CA ILE A 243 6.57 12.23 13.24
C ILE A 243 7.73 12.37 12.26
N TYR A 244 7.86 11.37 11.39
CA TYR A 244 8.80 11.32 10.29
C TYR A 244 8.04 11.17 8.97
N LEU A 245 8.39 12.00 7.98
CA LEU A 245 7.84 11.96 6.63
C LEU A 245 9.01 11.81 5.65
N GLY A 246 8.98 10.79 4.79
CA GLY A 246 10.14 10.46 3.95
C GLY A 246 11.36 10.00 4.75
N GLY A 247 11.17 9.51 5.99
CA GLY A 247 12.25 9.19 6.92
C GLY A 247 12.91 10.40 7.59
N VAL A 248 12.38 11.62 7.36
CA VAL A 248 12.94 12.88 7.86
C VAL A 248 12.04 13.48 8.94
N SER A 249 12.64 14.04 9.99
CA SER A 249 11.91 14.66 11.09
C SER A 249 11.15 15.91 10.64
N MET A 250 10.04 16.23 11.31
CA MET A 250 9.33 17.50 11.11
C MET A 250 10.27 18.72 11.28
N HIS A 251 11.20 18.65 12.23
CA HIS A 251 12.18 19.70 12.48
C HIS A 251 13.08 19.95 11.26
N ASP A 252 13.64 18.89 10.66
CA ASP A 252 14.51 19.01 9.49
C ASP A 252 13.73 19.44 8.24
N LEU A 253 12.49 18.96 8.06
CA LEU A 253 11.63 19.38 6.96
C LEU A 253 11.41 20.90 6.97
N ILE A 254 11.12 21.45 8.14
CA ILE A 254 10.85 22.89 8.29
C ILE A 254 12.14 23.71 8.23
N ASN A 255 13.12 23.39 9.08
CA ASN A 255 14.26 24.26 9.31
C ASN A 255 15.40 24.06 8.30
N ASN A 256 15.57 22.84 7.78
CA ASN A 256 16.70 22.49 6.90
C ASN A 256 16.29 22.37 5.43
N LEU A 257 15.07 21.91 5.15
CA LEU A 257 14.55 21.69 3.80
C LEU A 257 13.60 22.80 3.33
N GLY A 258 13.20 23.70 4.23
CA GLY A 258 12.40 24.89 3.91
C GLY A 258 10.94 24.60 3.59
N VAL A 259 10.39 23.52 4.13
CA VAL A 259 8.97 23.16 3.94
C VAL A 259 8.11 23.92 4.96
N PRO A 260 7.14 24.73 4.53
CA PRO A 260 6.20 25.37 5.45
C PRO A 260 5.42 24.33 6.26
N GLU A 261 5.23 24.56 7.57
CA GLU A 261 4.50 23.62 8.43
C GLU A 261 3.07 23.35 7.92
N VAL A 262 2.41 24.38 7.37
CA VAL A 262 1.06 24.26 6.81
C VAL A 262 0.98 23.24 5.67
N ASP A 263 2.05 23.11 4.87
CA ASP A 263 2.10 22.16 3.75
C ASP A 263 2.31 20.71 4.23
N LEU A 264 2.73 20.52 5.48
CA LEU A 264 2.89 19.20 6.11
C LEU A 264 1.60 18.73 6.80
N LEU A 265 0.69 19.65 7.14
CA LEU A 265 -0.56 19.32 7.85
C LEU A 265 -1.40 18.23 7.18
N PRO A 266 -1.53 18.14 5.85
CA PRO A 266 -2.31 17.07 5.22
C PRO A 266 -1.79 15.66 5.57
N TYR A 267 -0.47 15.50 5.72
CA TYR A 267 0.19 14.22 6.00
C TYR A 267 0.17 13.81 7.47
N LEU A 268 -0.20 14.71 8.39
CA LEU A 268 -0.25 14.40 9.81
C LEU A 268 -1.49 13.56 10.14
N PRO A 269 -1.46 12.68 11.15
CA PRO A 269 -2.65 12.00 11.64
C PRO A 269 -3.65 12.96 12.31
N ALA A 270 -4.88 12.49 12.54
CA ALA A 270 -5.91 13.25 13.25
C ALA A 270 -5.62 13.34 14.77
N ASP A 271 -6.18 14.34 15.45
CA ASP A 271 -6.12 14.44 16.92
C ASP A 271 -7.00 13.35 17.56
N PRO A 272 -6.44 12.42 18.36
CA PRO A 272 -7.23 11.37 19.01
C PRO A 272 -8.30 11.93 19.95
N GLY A 273 -8.03 13.05 20.62
CA GLY A 273 -9.03 13.68 21.49
C GLY A 273 -10.23 14.20 20.70
N ALA A 274 -10.01 14.68 19.48
CA ALA A 274 -11.09 15.11 18.60
C ALA A 274 -11.93 13.93 18.08
N ILE A 275 -11.28 12.82 17.71
CA ILE A 275 -11.95 11.58 17.27
C ILE A 275 -12.86 11.06 18.39
N GLU A 276 -12.38 11.03 19.64
CA GLU A 276 -13.14 10.60 20.81
C GLU A 276 -14.34 11.51 21.10
N ARG A 277 -14.12 12.83 21.16
CA ARG A 277 -15.19 13.80 21.43
C ARG A 277 -16.32 13.73 20.41
N LYS A 278 -15.99 13.54 19.13
CA LYS A 278 -16.95 13.43 18.03
C LYS A 278 -17.46 12.00 17.79
N LYS A 279 -17.01 11.03 18.57
CA LYS A 279 -17.40 9.61 18.49
C LYS A 279 -17.28 9.05 17.06
N ILE A 280 -16.20 9.39 16.37
CA ILE A 280 -15.97 8.89 15.01
C ILE A 280 -15.59 7.41 15.05
N GLU A 281 -16.35 6.59 14.33
CA GLU A 281 -16.07 5.17 14.15
C GLU A 281 -15.53 4.90 12.75
N VAL A 282 -14.47 4.10 12.64
CA VAL A 282 -13.87 3.68 11.37
C VAL A 282 -14.08 2.18 11.20
N HIS A 283 -14.82 1.79 10.17
CA HIS A 283 -15.21 0.41 9.90
C HIS A 283 -14.66 -0.10 8.57
N TYR A 284 -14.45 -1.41 8.47
CA TYR A 284 -14.16 -2.09 7.20
C TYR A 284 -15.42 -2.77 6.66
N LEU A 285 -15.80 -2.44 5.42
CA LEU A 285 -16.95 -3.05 4.76
C LEU A 285 -16.75 -4.54 4.49
N GLY A 286 -15.52 -4.97 4.21
CA GLY A 286 -15.14 -6.37 4.03
C GLY A 286 -15.31 -7.26 5.27
N TYR A 287 -15.45 -6.67 6.47
CA TYR A 287 -15.87 -7.42 7.67
C TYR A 287 -17.33 -7.90 7.55
N TYR A 288 -18.16 -7.12 6.88
CA TYR A 288 -19.60 -7.33 6.79
C TYR A 288 -20.04 -8.06 5.53
N LEU A 289 -19.37 -7.76 4.42
CA LEU A 289 -19.65 -8.33 3.11
C LEU A 289 -18.51 -9.24 2.70
N LYS A 290 -18.82 -10.41 2.13
CA LYS A 290 -17.81 -11.35 1.62
C LYS A 290 -17.04 -10.69 0.48
N TRP A 291 -15.90 -10.11 0.83
CA TRP A 291 -15.14 -9.32 -0.11
C TRP A 291 -14.40 -10.20 -1.10
N HIS A 292 -14.51 -9.87 -2.39
CA HIS A 292 -13.82 -10.58 -3.46
C HIS A 292 -13.33 -9.56 -4.50
N PRO A 293 -12.01 -9.27 -4.57
CA PRO A 293 -11.46 -8.19 -5.41
C PRO A 293 -11.84 -8.27 -6.89
N GLN A 294 -11.87 -9.47 -7.47
CA GLN A 294 -12.25 -9.66 -8.87
C GLN A 294 -13.76 -9.42 -9.08
N SER A 295 -14.62 -9.81 -8.13
CA SER A 295 -16.04 -9.43 -8.19
C SER A 295 -16.27 -7.93 -8.07
N CYS A 296 -15.47 -7.22 -7.26
CA CYS A 296 -15.53 -5.74 -7.20
C CYS A 296 -15.17 -5.10 -8.55
N TYR A 297 -14.21 -5.68 -9.28
CA TYR A 297 -13.89 -5.26 -10.65
C TYR A 297 -15.11 -5.40 -11.57
N TYR A 298 -15.71 -6.59 -11.65
CA TYR A 298 -16.88 -6.81 -12.50
C TYR A 298 -18.05 -5.89 -12.13
N TYR A 299 -18.31 -5.72 -10.83
CA TYR A 299 -19.34 -4.82 -10.34
C TYR A 299 -19.10 -3.37 -10.78
N ALA A 300 -17.86 -2.87 -10.67
CA ALA A 300 -17.52 -1.51 -11.06
C ALA A 300 -17.60 -1.29 -12.58
N VAL A 301 -17.31 -2.32 -13.38
CA VAL A 301 -17.52 -2.29 -14.84
C VAL A 301 -19.01 -2.17 -15.15
N GLU A 302 -19.84 -3.03 -14.55
CA GLU A 302 -21.28 -3.11 -14.81
C GLU A 302 -22.03 -1.84 -14.39
N HIS A 303 -21.76 -1.34 -13.18
CA HIS A 303 -22.54 -0.24 -12.60
C HIS A 303 -21.89 1.14 -12.76
N GLY A 304 -20.60 1.18 -13.07
CA GLY A 304 -19.81 2.42 -13.10
C GLY A 304 -19.08 2.69 -14.40
N GLY A 305 -19.02 1.73 -15.33
CA GLY A 305 -18.21 1.88 -16.54
C GLY A 305 -16.70 1.94 -16.26
N PHE A 306 -16.24 1.25 -15.21
CA PHE A 306 -14.81 1.13 -14.90
C PHE A 306 -14.02 0.58 -16.11
N GLN A 307 -12.84 1.15 -16.36
CA GLN A 307 -11.94 0.78 -17.45
C GLN A 307 -10.66 0.18 -16.86
N ALA A 308 -10.34 -1.05 -17.26
CA ALA A 308 -9.02 -1.61 -17.01
C ALA A 308 -7.95 -0.81 -17.77
N SER A 309 -6.71 -0.86 -17.30
CA SER A 309 -5.55 -0.33 -18.03
C SER A 309 -5.48 -0.98 -19.42
N PRO A 310 -5.07 -0.28 -20.48
CA PRO A 310 -4.93 -0.87 -21.82
C PRO A 310 -3.89 -1.99 -21.85
N GLU A 311 -2.95 -1.99 -20.91
CA GLU A 311 -1.84 -2.93 -20.78
C GLU A 311 -1.76 -3.47 -19.35
N ARG A 312 -0.91 -4.48 -19.12
CA ARG A 312 -0.63 -4.98 -17.76
C ARG A 312 0.25 -4.00 -16.99
N THR A 313 0.13 -4.02 -15.68
CA THR A 313 1.06 -3.29 -14.81
C THR A 313 2.41 -4.01 -14.75
N PRO A 314 3.55 -3.32 -14.98
CA PRO A 314 4.87 -3.90 -14.81
C PRO A 314 5.02 -4.57 -13.44
N GLY A 315 5.61 -5.77 -13.42
CA GLY A 315 5.71 -6.56 -12.19
C GLY A 315 4.53 -7.51 -11.96
N THR A 316 3.49 -7.50 -12.80
CA THR A 316 2.32 -8.39 -12.70
C THR A 316 1.64 -8.64 -14.06
N TYR A 317 0.66 -9.54 -14.06
CA TYR A 317 -0.25 -9.81 -15.17
C TYR A 317 -1.56 -9.00 -15.08
N SER A 318 -1.84 -8.39 -13.92
CA SER A 318 -3.07 -7.64 -13.68
C SER A 318 -3.17 -6.36 -14.51
N LYS A 319 -4.40 -6.00 -14.89
CA LYS A 319 -4.76 -4.77 -15.61
C LYS A 319 -5.74 -3.87 -14.86
N TYR A 320 -6.19 -4.27 -13.67
CA TYR A 320 -7.29 -3.58 -12.97
C TYR A 320 -6.97 -3.20 -11.52
N ASN A 321 -5.86 -3.68 -10.96
CA ASN A 321 -5.46 -3.38 -9.59
C ASN A 321 -4.52 -2.17 -9.54
N SER A 322 -4.82 -1.18 -8.70
CA SER A 322 -3.96 -0.01 -8.41
C SER A 322 -3.46 0.71 -9.67
N ILE A 323 -4.38 1.03 -10.59
CA ILE A 323 -4.02 1.54 -11.91
C ILE A 323 -4.10 3.07 -12.01
N ASP A 324 -4.39 3.78 -10.92
CA ASP A 324 -4.63 5.22 -10.91
C ASP A 324 -3.37 6.09 -10.80
N ASP A 325 -2.28 5.58 -10.24
CA ASP A 325 -1.03 6.31 -10.01
C ASP A 325 0.14 5.74 -10.85
N ARG A 326 0.83 6.60 -11.62
CA ARG A 326 2.03 6.19 -12.38
C ARG A 326 3.21 5.79 -11.49
N ILE A 327 3.22 6.18 -10.20
CA ILE A 327 4.27 5.80 -9.24
C ILE A 327 4.06 4.37 -8.67
N ASP A 328 2.87 3.78 -8.78
CA ASP A 328 2.57 2.44 -8.22
C ASP A 328 3.53 1.36 -8.75
N ASP A 329 3.87 1.40 -10.03
CA ASP A 329 4.82 0.45 -10.63
C ASP A 329 6.18 0.45 -9.91
N PHE A 330 6.68 1.64 -9.55
CA PHE A 330 7.93 1.80 -8.79
C PHE A 330 7.78 1.39 -7.32
N HIS A 331 6.59 1.53 -6.73
CA HIS A 331 6.34 1.01 -5.39
C HIS A 331 6.59 -0.50 -5.32
N TYR A 332 6.07 -1.26 -6.27
CA TYR A 332 6.27 -2.71 -6.27
C TYR A 332 7.67 -3.13 -6.72
N TYR A 333 8.30 -2.39 -7.64
CA TYR A 333 9.71 -2.61 -7.95
C TYR A 333 10.57 -2.44 -6.69
N THR A 334 10.45 -1.31 -5.98
CA THR A 334 11.21 -1.08 -4.74
C THR A 334 10.88 -2.10 -3.63
N THR A 335 9.64 -2.60 -3.58
CA THR A 335 9.24 -3.71 -2.69
C THR A 335 10.01 -4.99 -3.02
N PHE A 336 10.11 -5.35 -4.30
CA PHE A 336 10.90 -6.50 -4.77
C PHE A 336 12.39 -6.37 -4.41
N ILE A 337 12.98 -5.19 -4.61
CA ILE A 337 14.38 -4.94 -4.23
C ILE A 337 14.62 -5.17 -2.74
N LYS A 338 13.73 -4.66 -1.87
CA LYS A 338 13.93 -4.72 -0.42
C LYS A 338 13.58 -6.08 0.17
N PHE A 339 12.55 -6.74 -0.33
CA PHE A 339 11.89 -7.87 0.32
C PHE A 339 11.88 -9.16 -0.50
N GLY A 340 12.44 -9.14 -1.71
CA GLY A 340 12.54 -10.32 -2.58
C GLY A 340 11.22 -10.79 -3.18
N ILE A 341 10.13 -10.04 -2.95
CA ILE A 341 8.78 -10.30 -3.48
C ILE A 341 8.20 -9.03 -4.09
N GLY A 342 7.56 -9.15 -5.25
CA GLY A 342 7.01 -8.05 -6.03
C GLY A 342 5.49 -8.12 -6.20
N ARG A 343 4.95 -7.29 -7.10
CA ARG A 343 3.50 -7.17 -7.34
C ARG A 343 2.84 -8.51 -7.69
N SER A 344 3.46 -9.33 -8.54
CA SER A 344 2.93 -10.63 -8.97
C SER A 344 2.76 -11.57 -7.79
N THR A 345 3.70 -11.55 -6.82
CA THR A 345 3.55 -12.32 -5.58
C THR A 345 2.33 -11.89 -4.77
N TYR A 346 2.07 -10.59 -4.62
CA TYR A 346 0.89 -10.09 -3.89
C TYR A 346 -0.42 -10.44 -4.61
N ASP A 347 -0.50 -10.15 -5.92
CA ASP A 347 -1.71 -10.39 -6.73
C ASP A 347 -2.01 -11.89 -6.81
N SER A 348 -1.02 -12.72 -7.18
CA SER A 348 -1.20 -14.18 -7.27
C SER A 348 -1.58 -14.78 -5.93
N ALA A 349 -0.97 -14.34 -4.82
CA ALA A 349 -1.33 -14.86 -3.51
C ALA A 349 -2.77 -14.52 -3.13
N GLN A 350 -3.27 -13.34 -3.48
CA GLN A 350 -4.67 -12.95 -3.25
C GLN A 350 -5.62 -13.78 -4.11
N GLU A 351 -5.32 -13.96 -5.39
CA GLU A 351 -6.16 -14.72 -6.33
C GLU A 351 -6.20 -16.22 -5.99
N ILE A 352 -5.09 -16.80 -5.51
CA ILE A 352 -5.09 -18.18 -4.95
C ILE A 352 -6.01 -18.28 -3.74
N ARG A 353 -5.99 -17.29 -2.83
CA ARG A 353 -6.86 -17.28 -1.64
C ARG A 353 -8.34 -17.16 -1.99
N SER A 354 -8.66 -16.57 -3.13
CA SER A 354 -10.01 -16.44 -3.68
C SER A 354 -10.46 -17.64 -4.51
N ASP A 355 -9.58 -18.61 -4.76
CA ASP A 355 -9.77 -19.73 -5.70
C ASP A 355 -9.94 -19.28 -7.18
N ASP A 356 -9.41 -18.10 -7.54
CA ASP A 356 -9.43 -17.60 -8.93
C ASP A 356 -8.36 -18.26 -9.80
N ILE A 357 -7.23 -18.65 -9.20
CA ILE A 357 -6.12 -19.37 -9.82
C ILE A 357 -5.58 -20.44 -8.87
N THR A 358 -4.90 -21.43 -9.44
CA THR A 358 -4.16 -22.44 -8.69
C THR A 358 -2.81 -21.92 -8.18
N ARG A 359 -2.23 -22.61 -7.19
CA ARG A 359 -0.89 -22.27 -6.69
C ARG A 359 0.18 -22.44 -7.78
N GLU A 360 0.06 -23.47 -8.60
CA GLU A 360 0.97 -23.77 -9.71
C GLU A 360 0.99 -22.63 -10.74
N GLU A 361 -0.19 -22.11 -11.09
CA GLU A 361 -0.33 -20.92 -11.94
C GLU A 361 0.32 -19.70 -11.27
N GLY A 362 0.05 -19.48 -9.98
CA GLY A 362 0.67 -18.39 -9.21
C GLY A 362 2.20 -18.45 -9.21
N VAL A 363 2.80 -19.63 -9.03
CA VAL A 363 4.27 -19.80 -9.08
C VAL A 363 4.81 -19.44 -10.46
N ALA A 364 4.12 -19.85 -11.53
CA ALA A 364 4.51 -19.51 -12.90
C ALA A 364 4.41 -18.00 -13.18
N LEU A 365 3.37 -17.34 -12.69
CA LEU A 365 3.15 -15.90 -12.82
C LEU A 365 4.19 -15.09 -12.03
N VAL A 366 4.52 -15.53 -10.81
CA VAL A 366 5.59 -14.91 -10.00
C VAL A 366 6.93 -15.01 -10.72
N LYS A 367 7.31 -16.20 -11.20
CA LYS A 367 8.55 -16.40 -11.96
C LYS A 367 8.65 -15.52 -13.21
N ARG A 368 7.52 -15.26 -13.86
CA ARG A 368 7.48 -14.50 -15.11
C ARG A 368 7.56 -12.99 -14.91
N PHE A 369 6.95 -12.46 -13.84
CA PHE A 369 6.68 -11.03 -13.74
C PHE A 369 7.35 -10.33 -12.56
N ASP A 370 7.62 -11.00 -11.44
CA ASP A 370 8.22 -10.30 -10.29
C ASP A 370 9.61 -9.75 -10.63
N GLY A 371 9.85 -8.50 -10.22
CA GLY A 371 11.12 -7.82 -10.44
C GLY A 371 11.29 -7.16 -11.80
N GLU A 372 10.28 -7.23 -12.67
CA GLU A 372 10.26 -6.45 -13.91
C GLU A 372 10.44 -4.95 -13.62
N PHE A 373 11.35 -4.32 -14.35
CA PHE A 373 11.59 -2.90 -14.23
C PHE A 373 10.43 -2.09 -14.87
N PRO A 374 9.91 -1.06 -14.19
CA PRO A 374 8.73 -0.30 -14.64
C PRO A 374 9.08 0.74 -15.71
N GLU A 375 9.25 0.31 -16.96
CA GLU A 375 9.72 1.17 -18.05
C GLU A 375 8.70 2.23 -18.49
N ARG A 376 7.40 1.88 -18.52
CA ARG A 376 6.35 2.67 -19.19
C ARG A 376 6.18 4.12 -18.72
N PHE A 377 6.60 4.44 -17.49
CA PHE A 377 6.53 5.79 -16.92
C PHE A 377 7.86 6.27 -16.32
N ALA A 378 8.98 5.58 -16.60
CA ALA A 378 10.23 5.80 -15.91
C ALA A 378 10.72 7.26 -15.99
N GLU A 379 10.71 7.85 -17.19
CA GLU A 379 11.15 9.23 -17.39
C GLU A 379 10.30 10.25 -16.63
N GLU A 380 8.97 10.04 -16.59
CA GLU A 380 8.06 10.92 -15.84
C GLU A 380 8.26 10.79 -14.34
N VAL A 381 8.49 9.56 -13.85
CA VAL A 381 8.77 9.31 -12.44
C VAL A 381 10.11 9.90 -12.04
N PHE A 382 11.16 9.80 -12.87
CA PHE A 382 12.44 10.46 -12.59
C PHE A 382 12.34 11.98 -12.63
N ALA A 383 11.58 12.53 -13.58
CA ALA A 383 11.26 13.97 -13.58
C ALA A 383 10.51 14.38 -12.31
N TYR A 384 9.54 13.56 -11.86
CA TYR A 384 8.82 13.80 -10.61
C TYR A 384 9.78 13.72 -9.42
N LEU A 385 10.65 12.72 -9.30
CA LEU A 385 11.59 12.59 -8.19
C LEU A 385 12.72 13.64 -8.19
N SER A 386 12.80 14.49 -9.21
CA SER A 386 13.83 15.53 -9.32
C SER A 386 13.49 16.76 -8.49
N VAL A 387 14.49 17.31 -7.79
CA VAL A 387 14.38 18.49 -6.93
C VAL A 387 15.29 19.62 -7.44
N PRO A 388 15.02 20.19 -8.63
CA PRO A 388 15.88 21.21 -9.23
C PRO A 388 15.97 22.46 -8.36
N GLU A 389 17.15 23.07 -8.31
CA GLU A 389 17.44 24.24 -7.46
C GLU A 389 16.47 25.41 -7.68
N LYS A 390 16.03 25.64 -8.93
CA LYS A 390 15.06 26.69 -9.26
C LYS A 390 13.71 26.53 -8.53
N GLU A 391 13.28 25.28 -8.28
CA GLU A 391 12.02 24.99 -7.60
C GLU A 391 12.22 24.71 -6.10
N PHE A 392 13.40 24.19 -5.74
CA PHE A 392 13.76 23.71 -4.40
C PHE A 392 15.10 24.30 -3.92
N PRO A 393 15.25 25.61 -3.78
CA PRO A 393 16.55 26.27 -3.56
C PRO A 393 17.26 25.88 -2.25
N LEU A 394 16.49 25.46 -1.23
CA LEU A 394 17.03 24.95 0.03
C LEU A 394 17.22 23.43 -0.03
N ALA A 395 16.18 22.69 -0.41
CA ALA A 395 16.23 21.23 -0.41
C ALA A 395 17.26 20.66 -1.40
N SER A 396 17.43 21.25 -2.59
CA SER A 396 18.38 20.77 -3.61
C SER A 396 19.82 20.70 -3.10
N ARG A 397 20.21 21.58 -2.16
CA ARG A 397 21.57 21.65 -1.58
C ARG A 397 21.95 20.41 -0.79
N TRP A 398 20.94 19.64 -0.35
CA TRP A 398 21.12 18.40 0.38
C TRP A 398 21.32 17.19 -0.52
N PHE A 399 21.24 17.33 -1.84
CA PHE A 399 21.48 16.23 -2.79
C PHE A 399 22.73 16.55 -3.60
N GLU A 400 23.71 15.64 -3.64
CA GLU A 400 24.85 15.78 -4.57
C GLU A 400 24.39 15.77 -6.03
N GLN A 401 23.31 15.03 -6.31
CA GLN A 401 22.61 15.06 -7.59
C GLN A 401 21.10 15.32 -7.37
N PRO A 402 20.64 16.57 -7.50
CA PRO A 402 19.23 16.92 -7.31
C PRO A 402 18.29 16.34 -8.39
N ILE A 403 18.80 16.10 -9.60
CA ILE A 403 18.02 15.55 -10.72
C ILE A 403 18.10 14.03 -10.68
N MET A 404 16.96 13.36 -10.49
CA MET A 404 16.92 11.89 -10.52
C MET A 404 17.11 11.42 -11.96
N ASP A 405 17.95 10.40 -12.13
CA ASP A 405 18.07 9.65 -13.38
C ASP A 405 18.05 8.15 -13.07
N ARG A 406 18.00 7.32 -14.12
CA ARG A 406 18.00 5.87 -13.98
C ARG A 406 19.23 5.36 -13.23
N GLN A 407 20.42 5.91 -13.48
CA GLN A 407 21.64 5.41 -12.87
C GLN A 407 21.63 5.63 -11.36
N TYR A 408 21.19 6.81 -10.91
CA TYR A 408 21.05 7.11 -9.50
C TYR A 408 19.95 6.24 -8.86
N PHE A 409 18.79 6.08 -9.51
CA PHE A 409 17.74 5.21 -8.98
C PHE A 409 18.17 3.74 -8.86
N MET A 410 18.93 3.23 -9.83
CA MET A 410 19.47 1.88 -9.77
C MET A 410 20.59 1.74 -8.73
N HIS A 411 21.42 2.77 -8.56
CA HIS A 411 22.39 2.81 -7.46
C HIS A 411 21.71 2.81 -6.09
N LEU A 412 20.59 3.52 -5.95
CA LEU A 412 19.70 3.39 -4.79
C LEU A 412 19.22 1.95 -4.62
N ALA A 413 18.72 1.30 -5.67
CA ALA A 413 18.27 -0.08 -5.58
C ALA A 413 19.35 -1.00 -4.99
N ASP A 414 20.59 -0.88 -5.45
CA ASP A 414 21.71 -1.71 -4.98
C ASP A 414 22.06 -1.46 -3.51
N ARG A 415 21.89 -0.24 -3.00
CA ARG A 415 22.06 0.10 -1.58
C ARG A 415 21.00 -0.51 -0.67
N PHE A 416 19.82 -0.83 -1.23
CA PHE A 416 18.66 -1.33 -0.49
C PHE A 416 18.40 -2.83 -0.68
N ARG A 417 19.35 -3.56 -1.25
CA ARG A 417 19.28 -5.02 -1.30
C ARG A 417 19.69 -5.60 0.04
N SER A 418 18.91 -6.54 0.55
CA SER A 418 19.32 -7.31 1.71
C SER A 418 20.25 -8.48 1.30
N PRO A 419 21.46 -8.61 1.87
CA PRO A 419 22.41 -9.67 1.53
C PRO A 419 21.86 -11.09 1.65
N HIS A 420 20.95 -11.37 2.59
CA HIS A 420 20.33 -12.69 2.73
C HIS A 420 19.31 -13.02 1.64
N LEU A 421 18.79 -12.01 0.92
CA LEU A 421 17.88 -12.22 -0.21
C LEU A 421 18.61 -12.19 -1.55
N TRP A 422 19.70 -11.44 -1.64
CA TRP A 422 20.36 -11.11 -2.90
C TRP A 422 21.79 -11.63 -2.98
N LYS A 423 22.16 -12.13 -4.16
CA LYS A 423 23.54 -12.37 -4.56
C LYS A 423 23.86 -11.60 -5.84
N PHE A 424 25.14 -11.27 -6.00
CA PHE A 424 25.68 -10.68 -7.21
C PHE A 424 26.61 -11.70 -7.87
N GLU A 425 26.25 -12.14 -9.07
CA GLU A 425 26.92 -13.22 -9.80
C GLU A 425 26.91 -12.88 -11.30
N ASP A 426 28.07 -13.03 -11.96
CA ASP A 426 28.22 -12.77 -13.40
C ASP A 426 27.77 -11.36 -13.85
N GLY A 427 27.90 -10.36 -12.96
CA GLY A 427 27.50 -8.98 -13.23
C GLY A 427 26.00 -8.71 -13.03
N GLU A 428 25.25 -9.68 -12.50
CA GLU A 428 23.80 -9.58 -12.31
C GLU A 428 23.39 -9.82 -10.85
N TRP A 429 22.33 -9.10 -10.45
CA TRP A 429 21.64 -9.34 -9.19
C TRP A 429 20.65 -10.51 -9.33
N ARG A 430 20.74 -11.49 -8.43
CA ARG A 430 19.83 -12.65 -8.40
C ARG A 430 19.32 -12.89 -6.98
N LEU A 431 18.08 -13.35 -6.88
CA LEU A 431 17.55 -13.84 -5.62
C LEU A 431 18.28 -15.11 -5.20
N ARG A 432 18.57 -15.23 -3.91
CA ARG A 432 19.05 -16.47 -3.28
C ARG A 432 17.93 -17.48 -3.11
N HIS A 433 16.72 -16.98 -2.87
CA HIS A 433 15.52 -17.78 -2.62
C HIS A 433 14.41 -17.29 -3.54
N ALA A 434 13.82 -18.20 -4.31
CA ALA A 434 12.70 -17.88 -5.16
C ALA A 434 11.69 -19.02 -5.15
N ILE A 435 10.40 -18.70 -5.05
CA ILE A 435 9.32 -19.69 -4.90
C ILE A 435 9.37 -20.81 -5.94
N TRP A 436 9.75 -20.51 -7.19
CA TRP A 436 9.84 -21.49 -8.27
C TRP A 436 11.04 -22.45 -8.17
N GLN A 437 11.91 -22.25 -7.19
CA GLN A 437 13.01 -23.18 -6.84
C GLN A 437 12.62 -24.10 -5.68
N HIS A 438 11.52 -23.80 -4.97
CA HIS A 438 11.00 -24.63 -3.88
C HIS A 438 10.00 -25.65 -4.45
N ALA A 439 10.33 -26.94 -4.34
CA ALA A 439 9.35 -27.99 -4.55
C ALA A 439 8.33 -27.97 -3.40
N PRO A 440 7.03 -28.19 -3.64
CA PRO A 440 6.08 -28.39 -2.55
C PRO A 440 6.55 -29.55 -1.67
N VAL A 441 6.51 -29.37 -0.35
CA VAL A 441 6.73 -30.49 0.58
C VAL A 441 5.59 -31.47 0.33
N GLY A 442 5.92 -32.68 -0.11
CA GLY A 442 4.97 -33.64 -0.67
C GLY A 442 3.67 -33.75 0.11
N SER A 443 2.55 -33.54 -0.58
CA SER A 443 1.23 -33.93 -0.08
C SER A 443 1.11 -35.44 -0.12
N ASP A 444 1.56 -36.11 0.95
CA ASP A 444 1.03 -37.42 1.35
C ASP A 444 -0.41 -37.28 1.90
N TYR A 445 -1.25 -36.49 1.23
CA TYR A 445 -2.70 -36.52 1.43
C TYR A 445 -3.31 -37.35 0.31
N VAL A 446 -3.59 -38.58 0.72
CA VAL A 446 -4.27 -39.65 0.00
C VAL A 446 -5.53 -39.15 -0.73
N ARG A 447 -5.67 -39.68 -1.95
CA ARG A 447 -6.84 -39.69 -2.85
C ARG A 447 -8.23 -39.49 -2.25
#